data_AF-A0A2T0U3Q1-F1
#
_entry.id   AF-A0A2T0U3Q1-F1
#
_cell.length_a   1.000
_cell.length_b   1.000
_cell.length_c   1.000
_cell.angle_alpha   90.00
_cell.angle_beta   90.00
_cell.angle_gamma   90.00
#
_symmetry.space_group_name_H-M   'P 1'
#
loop_
_entity.id
_entity.type
_entity.pdbx_description
1 polymer ?
#
loop_
_entity_poly.entity_id
_entity_poly.type
_entity_poly.pdbx_seq_one_letter_code
_entity_poly.pdbx_strand_id
1 'polypeptide(L)'
;MKRILIILVLVLICTQIKAQRPMDWAFKLNLKDYNVKYSLPKGFSHLDSMISSYCRSDWSELFQYSLINTEGDIAIRFLMIPITPKTAEQLEYRKRLFNLSELFPPNQNYLRTIYFQLEADTTNRIAYYPKAYAKKTFNVDVAGEYDRECKIVYKGKFYKSKVVFLHKEDRMDCFIHYFYEEGKEEKVRETIAKTRGMFRLR
;
A
#
# COMPACT_ATOMS: atom_id res chain seq x y z
N MET A 1 8.77 48.61 10.57
CA MET A 1 8.49 47.68 9.46
C MET A 1 9.11 46.28 9.61
N LYS A 2 10.44 46.13 9.78
CA LYS A 2 11.10 44.81 9.87
C LYS A 2 10.51 43.83 10.89
N ARG A 3 10.12 44.29 12.09
CA ARG A 3 9.51 43.43 13.14
C ARG A 3 8.12 42.89 12.77
N ILE A 4 7.31 43.67 12.05
CA ILE A 4 5.96 43.27 11.61
C ILE A 4 6.06 42.18 10.53
N LEU A 5 7.05 42.30 9.63
CA LEU A 5 7.31 41.30 8.58
C LEU A 5 7.73 39.94 9.16
N ILE A 6 8.58 39.94 10.20
CA ILE A 6 9.01 38.70 10.88
C ILE A 6 7.82 37.99 11.55
N ILE A 7 6.93 38.75 12.19
CA ILE A 7 5.73 38.19 12.83
C ILE A 7 4.78 37.60 11.78
N LEU A 8 4.56 38.28 10.66
CA LEU A 8 3.73 37.78 9.56
C LEU A 8 4.29 36.48 8.95
N VAL A 9 5.60 36.39 8.75
CA VAL A 9 6.27 35.19 8.23
C VAL A 9 6.14 34.02 9.23
N LEU A 10 6.32 34.26 10.53
CA LEU A 10 6.12 33.24 11.57
C LEU A 10 4.67 32.77 11.64
N VAL A 11 3.70 33.68 11.55
CA VAL A 11 2.26 33.34 11.54
C VAL A 11 1.91 32.52 10.30
N LEU A 12 2.42 32.87 9.11
CA LEU A 12 2.24 32.10 7.87
C LEU A 12 2.87 30.70 7.94
N ILE A 13 4.06 30.55 8.52
CA ILE A 13 4.69 29.24 8.73
C ILE A 13 3.85 28.41 9.71
N CYS A 14 3.33 29.02 10.79
CA CYS A 14 2.50 28.33 11.78
C CYS A 14 1.12 27.92 11.24
N THR A 15 0.52 28.67 10.31
CA THR A 15 -0.78 28.31 9.71
C THR A 15 -0.64 27.22 8.64
N GLN A 16 0.47 27.20 7.89
CA GLN A 16 0.74 26.13 6.91
C GLN A 16 0.93 24.75 7.55
N ILE A 17 1.47 24.69 8.78
CA ILE A 17 1.67 23.42 9.51
C ILE A 17 0.33 22.75 9.90
N LYS A 18 -0.76 23.53 10.03
CA LYS A 18 -2.05 23.02 10.53
C LYS A 18 -3.04 22.55 9.45
N ALA A 19 -2.68 22.64 8.16
CA ALA A 19 -3.55 22.18 7.06
C ALA A 19 -3.26 20.73 6.61
N GLN A 20 -2.65 19.90 7.46
CA GLN A 20 -2.63 18.46 7.21
C GLN A 20 -4.04 17.92 7.41
N ARG A 21 -4.68 17.50 6.31
CA ARG A 21 -5.97 16.81 6.39
C ARG A 21 -5.85 15.60 7.33
N PRO A 22 -6.81 15.36 8.22
CA PRO A 22 -6.77 14.19 9.08
C PRO A 22 -6.77 12.92 8.24
N MET A 23 -6.07 11.89 8.73
CA MET A 23 -6.08 10.54 8.15
C MET A 23 -7.52 10.04 7.97
N ASP A 24 -7.78 9.36 6.86
CA ASP A 24 -9.07 8.73 6.57
C ASP A 24 -9.52 7.83 7.73
N TRP A 25 -10.77 7.97 8.15
CA TRP A 25 -11.32 7.25 9.29
C TRP A 25 -11.37 5.74 9.06
N ALA A 26 -11.72 5.30 7.85
CA ALA A 26 -11.75 3.87 7.50
C ALA A 26 -10.33 3.28 7.52
N PHE A 27 -9.33 4.03 7.05
CA PHE A 27 -7.93 3.59 7.19
C PHE A 27 -7.53 3.48 8.66
N LYS A 28 -7.88 4.47 9.49
CA LYS A 28 -7.59 4.46 10.93
C LYS A 28 -8.23 3.28 11.65
N LEU A 29 -9.46 2.91 11.29
CA LEU A 29 -10.13 1.71 11.83
C LEU A 29 -9.39 0.44 11.43
N ASN A 30 -9.07 0.27 10.15
CA ASN A 30 -8.31 -0.89 9.68
C ASN A 30 -6.95 -1.02 10.40
N LEU A 31 -6.24 0.09 10.61
CA LEU A 31 -4.98 0.08 11.38
C LEU A 31 -5.19 -0.42 12.81
N LYS A 32 -6.31 -0.05 13.45
CA LYS A 32 -6.64 -0.52 14.81
C LYS A 32 -7.00 -2.00 14.80
N ASP A 33 -7.90 -2.41 13.91
CA ASP A 33 -8.44 -3.78 13.84
C ASP A 33 -7.34 -4.80 13.51
N TYR A 34 -6.40 -4.43 12.65
CA TYR A 34 -5.26 -5.28 12.29
C TYR A 34 -4.02 -5.07 13.17
N ASN A 35 -4.11 -4.22 14.20
CA ASN A 35 -3.02 -3.87 15.12
C ASN A 35 -1.75 -3.40 14.38
N VAL A 36 -1.91 -2.49 13.43
CA VAL A 36 -0.82 -1.94 12.63
C VAL A 36 -0.35 -0.61 13.23
N LYS A 37 0.96 -0.51 13.44
CA LYS A 37 1.63 0.77 13.65
C LYS A 37 1.84 1.45 12.30
N TYR A 38 1.25 2.63 12.14
CA TYR A 38 1.49 3.50 11.00
C TYR A 38 2.16 4.81 11.41
N SER A 39 2.99 5.37 10.55
CA SER A 39 3.57 6.71 10.72
C SER A 39 3.71 7.39 9.36
N LEU A 40 3.16 8.61 9.21
CA LEU A 40 3.27 9.38 7.97
C LEU A 40 4.75 9.67 7.67
N PRO A 41 5.30 9.23 6.52
CA PRO A 41 6.68 9.53 6.18
C PRO A 41 6.89 11.03 5.91
N LYS A 42 8.07 11.55 6.30
CA LYS A 42 8.44 12.94 6.03
C LYS A 42 8.45 13.20 4.52
N GLY A 43 7.93 14.36 4.12
CA GLY A 43 7.84 14.75 2.71
C GLY A 43 6.63 14.18 1.97
N PHE A 44 5.69 13.57 2.71
CA PHE A 44 4.41 13.11 2.16
C PHE A 44 3.24 13.84 2.80
N SER A 45 2.19 14.03 2.00
CA SER A 45 0.89 14.53 2.44
C SER A 45 -0.21 13.57 2.02
N HIS A 46 -1.36 13.70 2.66
CA HIS A 46 -2.55 12.92 2.37
C HIS A 46 -3.06 13.21 0.96
N LEU A 47 -3.35 12.16 0.20
CA LEU A 47 -3.99 12.24 -1.11
C LEU A 47 -5.41 11.69 -0.98
N ASP A 48 -6.42 12.50 -1.33
CA ASP A 48 -7.84 12.12 -1.20
C ASP A 48 -8.10 10.72 -1.78
N SER A 49 -8.59 9.82 -0.92
CA SER A 49 -8.75 8.39 -1.22
C SER A 49 -10.18 8.09 -1.62
N MET A 50 -10.58 8.46 -2.86
CA MET A 50 -11.81 7.96 -3.48
C MET A 50 -11.69 7.83 -5.01
N ILE A 51 -10.53 7.41 -5.52
CA ILE A 51 -10.38 7.07 -6.95
C ILE A 51 -9.78 5.69 -7.06
N SER A 52 -10.53 4.72 -7.57
CA SER A 52 -9.99 3.44 -8.05
C SER A 52 -8.84 3.73 -9.02
N SER A 53 -7.65 3.15 -8.79
CA SER A 53 -6.63 3.17 -9.84
C SER A 53 -6.70 1.88 -10.62
N TYR A 54 -6.59 2.02 -11.93
CA TYR A 54 -6.55 0.91 -12.85
C TYR A 54 -5.11 0.73 -13.31
N CYS A 55 -4.27 -0.02 -12.58
CA CYS A 55 -2.99 -0.43 -13.20
C CYS A 55 -3.20 -1.57 -14.20
N ARG A 56 -4.12 -2.51 -13.95
CA ARG A 56 -4.61 -3.46 -14.96
C ARG A 56 -5.68 -4.37 -14.38
N SER A 57 -6.48 -4.94 -15.28
CA SER A 57 -7.69 -5.76 -15.11
C SER A 57 -9.00 -4.96 -14.99
N ASP A 58 -10.10 -5.57 -15.43
CA ASP A 58 -11.48 -5.09 -15.32
C ASP A 58 -11.96 -4.92 -13.84
N TRP A 59 -11.02 -4.98 -12.90
CA TRP A 59 -11.23 -4.94 -11.48
C TRP A 59 -10.68 -3.63 -10.92
N SER A 60 -11.55 -2.90 -10.23
CA SER A 60 -11.14 -1.74 -9.45
C SER A 60 -10.45 -2.18 -8.16
N GLU A 61 -9.20 -1.74 -7.97
CA GLU A 61 -8.55 -1.88 -6.67
C GLU A 61 -9.04 -0.77 -5.73
N LEU A 62 -9.66 -1.17 -4.63
CA LEU A 62 -10.14 -0.27 -3.59
C LEU A 62 -9.03 -0.03 -2.57
N PHE A 63 -8.18 0.95 -2.85
CA PHE A 63 -7.18 1.42 -1.91
C PHE A 63 -7.86 2.14 -0.74
N GLN A 64 -7.54 1.75 0.49
CA GLN A 64 -8.12 2.39 1.68
C GLN A 64 -7.50 3.74 1.98
N TYR A 65 -6.30 4.01 1.47
CA TYR A 65 -5.57 5.23 1.82
C TYR A 65 -4.49 5.56 0.79
N SER A 66 -4.15 6.84 0.67
CA SER A 66 -3.18 7.31 -0.32
C SER A 66 -2.38 8.51 0.19
N LEU A 67 -1.14 8.59 -0.26
CA LEU A 67 -0.19 9.68 -0.01
C LEU A 67 0.39 10.16 -1.32
N ILE A 68 0.83 11.41 -1.35
CA ILE A 68 1.64 11.97 -2.43
C ILE A 68 2.87 12.64 -1.82
N ASN A 69 4.03 12.52 -2.46
CA ASN A 69 5.21 13.25 -2.05
C ASN A 69 5.10 14.75 -2.40
N THR A 70 5.97 15.56 -1.81
CA THR A 70 6.05 17.02 -2.02
C THR A 70 6.24 17.42 -3.48
N GLU A 71 6.98 16.63 -4.27
CA GLU A 71 7.19 16.91 -5.70
C GLU A 71 6.02 16.43 -6.59
N GLY A 72 5.09 15.66 -6.05
CA GLY A 72 3.92 15.17 -6.78
C GLY A 72 4.22 14.09 -7.82
N ASP A 73 5.40 13.47 -7.81
CA ASP A 73 5.86 12.47 -8.78
C ASP A 73 5.89 11.03 -8.23
N ILE A 74 5.59 10.83 -6.95
CA ILE A 74 5.39 9.51 -6.34
C ILE A 74 4.13 9.52 -5.47
N ALA A 75 3.19 8.62 -5.78
CA ALA A 75 2.04 8.34 -4.94
C ALA A 75 2.18 6.99 -4.24
N ILE A 76 1.90 6.94 -2.94
CA ILE A 76 1.87 5.69 -2.17
C ILE A 76 0.42 5.35 -1.87
N ARG A 77 -0.01 4.13 -2.18
CA ARG A 77 -1.37 3.66 -1.87
C ARG A 77 -1.35 2.35 -1.10
N PHE A 78 -2.31 2.19 -0.20
CA PHE A 78 -2.39 1.04 0.69
C PHE A 78 -3.62 0.20 0.36
N LEU A 79 -3.41 -1.10 0.16
CA LEU A 79 -4.44 -2.12 0.08
C LEU A 79 -4.22 -3.11 1.23
N MET A 80 -5.14 -3.16 2.19
CA MET A 80 -5.13 -4.13 3.29
C MET A 80 -6.25 -5.14 3.11
N ILE A 81 -5.95 -6.42 3.26
CA ILE A 81 -6.93 -7.51 3.11
C ILE A 81 -6.87 -8.36 4.39
N PRO A 82 -7.95 -8.45 5.17
CA PRO A 82 -7.98 -9.32 6.34
C PRO A 82 -7.90 -10.77 5.92
N ILE A 83 -7.13 -11.55 6.66
CA ILE A 83 -7.15 -13.01 6.58
C ILE A 83 -8.01 -13.49 7.72
N THR A 84 -9.16 -14.06 7.40
CA THR A 84 -9.97 -14.78 8.38
C THR A 84 -9.59 -16.25 8.30
N PRO A 85 -8.99 -16.84 9.35
CA PRO A 85 -8.78 -18.28 9.41
C PRO A 85 -10.10 -19.00 9.21
N LYS A 86 -10.08 -20.08 8.43
CA LYS A 86 -11.26 -20.90 8.16
C LYS A 86 -10.97 -22.36 8.45
N THR A 87 -11.94 -23.03 9.07
CA THR A 87 -11.89 -24.48 9.21
C THR A 87 -12.07 -25.15 7.84
N ALA A 88 -11.66 -26.41 7.71
CA ALA A 88 -11.88 -27.19 6.49
C ALA A 88 -13.36 -27.25 6.09
N GLU A 89 -14.25 -27.39 7.09
CA GLU A 89 -15.70 -27.38 6.90
C GLU A 89 -16.20 -26.04 6.33
N GLN A 90 -15.72 -24.91 6.86
CA GLN A 90 -16.08 -23.58 6.38
C GLN A 90 -15.58 -23.33 4.94
N LEU A 91 -14.42 -23.87 4.59
CA LEU A 91 -13.89 -23.81 3.22
C LEU A 91 -14.75 -24.64 2.27
N GLU A 92 -15.12 -25.86 2.65
CA GLU A 92 -15.97 -26.76 1.86
C GLU A 92 -17.39 -26.22 1.68
N TYR A 93 -18.00 -25.68 2.74
CA TYR A 93 -19.30 -25.00 2.66
C TYR A 93 -19.27 -23.85 1.65
N ARG A 94 -18.22 -23.01 1.71
CA ARG A 94 -18.06 -21.89 0.78
C ARG A 94 -17.83 -22.37 -0.65
N LYS A 95 -17.05 -23.44 -0.84
CA LYS A 95 -16.81 -24.06 -2.14
C LYS A 95 -18.13 -24.47 -2.78
N ARG A 96 -19.01 -25.13 -2.02
CA ARG A 96 -20.35 -25.55 -2.47
C ARG A 96 -21.27 -24.37 -2.74
N LEU A 97 -21.33 -23.40 -1.83
CA LEU A 97 -22.23 -22.25 -1.93
C LEU A 97 -21.99 -21.41 -3.19
N PHE A 98 -20.73 -21.27 -3.60
CA PHE A 98 -20.34 -20.48 -4.78
C PHE A 98 -19.99 -21.34 -6.00
N ASN A 99 -20.24 -22.65 -5.96
CA ASN A 99 -19.93 -23.61 -7.02
C ASN A 99 -18.48 -23.47 -7.57
N LEU A 100 -17.51 -23.36 -6.66
CA LEU A 100 -16.10 -23.16 -7.01
C LEU A 100 -15.40 -24.51 -7.21
N SER A 101 -14.62 -24.66 -8.28
CA SER A 101 -13.81 -25.86 -8.52
C SER A 101 -12.70 -26.02 -7.48
N GLU A 102 -12.10 -24.91 -7.06
CA GLU A 102 -11.02 -24.85 -6.08
C GLU A 102 -11.17 -23.65 -5.15
N LEU A 103 -10.65 -23.78 -3.93
CA LEU A 103 -10.63 -22.70 -2.95
C LEU A 103 -9.24 -22.64 -2.33
N PHE A 104 -8.58 -21.50 -2.48
CA PHE A 104 -7.24 -21.28 -1.94
C PHE A 104 -7.31 -21.18 -0.41
N PRO A 105 -6.39 -21.84 0.32
CA PRO A 105 -6.23 -21.61 1.74
C PRO A 105 -6.07 -20.10 2.03
N PRO A 106 -6.69 -19.55 3.09
CA PRO A 106 -6.64 -18.12 3.38
C PRO A 106 -5.21 -17.54 3.40
N ASN A 107 -4.25 -18.24 4.00
CA ASN A 107 -2.84 -17.81 4.07
C ASN A 107 -2.06 -17.91 2.75
N GLN A 108 -2.66 -18.47 1.69
CA GLN A 108 -2.07 -18.49 0.35
C GLN A 108 -2.73 -17.48 -0.58
N ASN A 109 -3.79 -16.79 -0.14
CA ASN A 109 -4.54 -15.88 -0.99
C ASN A 109 -3.70 -14.66 -1.43
N TYR A 110 -2.66 -14.28 -0.69
CA TYR A 110 -1.72 -13.23 -1.12
C TYR A 110 -1.01 -13.58 -2.43
N LEU A 111 -0.60 -14.83 -2.62
CA LEU A 111 0.03 -15.28 -3.87
C LEU A 111 -0.93 -15.13 -5.04
N ARG A 112 -2.19 -15.52 -4.85
CA ARG A 112 -3.24 -15.34 -5.84
C ARG A 112 -3.45 -13.87 -6.17
N THR A 113 -3.48 -12.98 -5.17
CA THR A 113 -3.55 -11.53 -5.38
C THR A 113 -2.38 -11.03 -6.22
N ILE A 114 -1.14 -11.46 -5.91
CA ILE A 114 0.05 -11.10 -6.68
C ILE A 114 -0.08 -11.62 -8.13
N TYR A 115 -0.44 -12.89 -8.32
CA TYR A 115 -0.60 -13.47 -9.65
C TYR A 115 -1.66 -12.77 -10.49
N PHE A 116 -2.77 -12.34 -9.88
CA PHE A 116 -3.76 -11.53 -10.57
C PHE A 116 -3.23 -10.15 -10.95
N GLN A 117 -2.45 -9.52 -10.08
CA GLN A 117 -1.85 -8.21 -10.37
C GLN A 117 -0.76 -8.28 -11.44
N LEU A 118 -0.11 -9.44 -11.59
CA LEU A 118 0.85 -9.74 -12.66
C LEU A 118 0.19 -10.33 -13.92
N GLU A 119 -1.13 -10.54 -13.94
CA GLU A 119 -1.87 -11.17 -15.06
C GLU A 119 -1.30 -12.54 -15.50
N ALA A 120 -0.79 -13.34 -14.55
CA ALA A 120 -0.09 -14.60 -14.82
C ALA A 120 1.20 -14.48 -15.66
N ASP A 121 1.63 -13.26 -16.02
CA ASP A 121 2.95 -13.02 -16.58
C ASP A 121 3.98 -13.01 -15.45
N THR A 122 4.69 -14.12 -15.32
CA THR A 122 5.65 -14.39 -14.24
C THR A 122 7.07 -13.92 -14.57
N THR A 123 7.27 -13.24 -15.71
CA THR A 123 8.60 -12.78 -16.12
C THR A 123 9.19 -11.75 -15.14
N ASN A 124 8.34 -10.97 -14.45
CA ASN A 124 8.74 -10.14 -13.31
C ASN A 124 8.82 -11.00 -12.03
N ARG A 125 10.05 -11.35 -11.64
CA ARG A 125 10.33 -12.15 -10.45
C ARG A 125 10.03 -11.38 -9.19
N ILE A 126 9.11 -11.91 -8.38
CA ILE A 126 8.91 -11.48 -6.99
C ILE A 126 10.27 -11.53 -6.27
N ALA A 127 10.75 -10.38 -5.81
CA ALA A 127 11.96 -10.28 -5.00
C ALA A 127 11.57 -10.40 -3.52
N TYR A 128 11.62 -11.63 -3.00
CA TYR A 128 11.36 -11.89 -1.59
C TYR A 128 12.45 -11.28 -0.70
N TYR A 129 12.05 -10.62 0.37
CA TYR A 129 12.97 -10.19 1.40
C TYR A 129 13.39 -11.36 2.29
N PRO A 130 14.62 -11.35 2.85
CA PRO A 130 15.02 -12.35 3.83
C PRO A 130 14.04 -12.38 5.02
N LYS A 131 13.68 -13.58 5.50
CA LYS A 131 12.73 -13.76 6.61
C LYS A 131 13.09 -12.92 7.84
N ALA A 132 14.37 -12.88 8.21
CA ALA A 132 14.85 -12.07 9.33
C ALA A 132 14.60 -10.56 9.11
N TYR A 133 14.76 -10.08 7.86
CA TYR A 133 14.46 -8.70 7.51
C TYR A 133 12.96 -8.41 7.55
N ALA A 134 12.13 -9.29 6.99
CA ALA A 134 10.67 -9.15 7.03
C ALA A 134 10.15 -9.04 8.47
N LYS A 135 10.62 -9.94 9.34
CA LYS A 135 10.28 -9.95 10.77
C LYS A 135 10.80 -8.70 11.49
N LYS A 136 12.05 -8.30 11.26
CA LYS A 136 12.68 -7.15 11.93
C LYS A 136 12.07 -5.82 11.49
N THR A 137 11.75 -5.64 10.21
CA THR A 137 11.29 -4.36 9.65
C THR A 137 9.79 -4.18 9.78
N PHE A 138 9.02 -5.19 9.35
CA PHE A 138 7.56 -5.10 9.23
C PHE A 138 6.80 -5.93 10.27
N ASN A 139 7.48 -6.86 10.97
CA ASN A 139 6.88 -7.86 11.87
C ASN A 139 5.87 -8.78 11.16
N VAL A 140 6.23 -9.24 9.97
CA VAL A 140 5.41 -10.12 9.13
C VAL A 140 6.15 -11.42 8.85
N ASP A 141 5.44 -12.41 8.32
CA ASP A 141 5.98 -13.76 8.08
C ASP A 141 6.60 -13.86 6.69
N VAL A 142 6.00 -13.20 5.70
CA VAL A 142 6.53 -13.10 4.33
C VAL A 142 6.44 -11.63 3.87
N ALA A 143 7.48 -11.17 3.18
CA ALA A 143 7.48 -9.87 2.53
C ALA A 143 8.35 -9.89 1.27
N GLY A 144 8.08 -8.99 0.35
CA GLY A 144 8.92 -8.79 -0.83
C GLY A 144 8.37 -7.68 -1.70
N GLU A 145 8.93 -7.59 -2.91
CA GLU A 145 8.54 -6.60 -3.89
C GLU A 145 8.44 -7.16 -5.30
N TYR A 146 7.63 -6.51 -6.13
CA TYR A 146 7.56 -6.78 -7.57
C TYR A 146 7.20 -5.49 -8.31
N ASP A 147 7.56 -5.46 -9.59
CA ASP A 147 7.21 -4.38 -10.49
C ASP A 147 5.94 -4.72 -11.27
N ARG A 148 5.11 -3.70 -11.45
CA ARG A 148 3.82 -3.78 -12.14
C ARG A 148 3.72 -2.62 -13.12
N GLU A 149 3.36 -2.93 -14.36
CA GLU A 149 3.02 -1.93 -15.36
C GLU A 149 1.54 -1.52 -15.23
N CYS A 150 1.27 -0.23 -15.46
CA CYS A 150 -0.07 0.33 -15.39
C CYS A 150 -0.58 0.64 -16.81
N LYS A 151 -1.49 -0.18 -17.37
CA LYS A 151 -2.11 0.09 -18.68
C LYS A 151 -2.92 1.37 -18.69
N ILE A 152 -3.66 1.64 -17.61
CA ILE A 152 -4.43 2.87 -17.47
C ILE A 152 -3.65 3.78 -16.53
N VAL A 153 -3.33 4.97 -17.04
CA VAL A 153 -2.46 5.90 -16.33
C VAL A 153 -3.18 6.40 -15.09
N TYR A 154 -2.64 6.12 -13.90
CA TYR A 154 -3.22 6.63 -12.67
C TYR A 154 -3.03 8.16 -12.63
N LYS A 155 -4.15 8.88 -12.48
CA LYS A 155 -4.23 10.36 -12.54
C LYS A 155 -3.58 10.96 -13.81
N GLY A 156 -3.54 10.22 -14.92
CA GLY A 156 -2.94 10.69 -16.17
C GLY A 156 -1.43 10.95 -16.10
N LYS A 157 -0.76 10.46 -15.04
CA LYS A 157 0.66 10.71 -14.78
C LYS A 157 1.49 9.47 -14.45
N PHE A 158 0.93 8.51 -13.70
CA PHE A 158 1.71 7.38 -13.20
C PHE A 158 1.49 6.13 -14.07
N TYR A 159 2.58 5.65 -14.68
CA TYR A 159 2.60 4.55 -15.65
C TYR A 159 3.15 3.25 -15.07
N LYS A 160 3.90 3.33 -13.96
CA LYS A 160 4.52 2.18 -13.31
C LYS A 160 4.17 2.15 -11.83
N SER A 161 4.15 0.95 -11.26
CA SER A 161 3.99 0.74 -9.82
C SER A 161 4.99 -0.30 -9.34
N LYS A 162 5.73 0.03 -8.28
CA LYS A 162 6.51 -0.96 -7.52
C LYS A 162 5.69 -1.29 -6.29
N VAL A 163 5.40 -2.57 -6.08
CA VAL A 163 4.54 -3.03 -4.99
C VAL A 163 5.39 -3.71 -3.94
N VAL A 164 5.27 -3.27 -2.69
CA VAL A 164 5.79 -4.00 -1.53
C VAL A 164 4.63 -4.76 -0.92
N PHE A 165 4.70 -6.09 -0.92
CA PHE A 165 3.68 -6.93 -0.28
C PHE A 165 4.19 -7.43 1.07
N LEU A 166 3.27 -7.49 2.03
CA LEU A 166 3.49 -7.93 3.40
C LEU A 166 2.40 -8.93 3.77
N HIS A 167 2.79 -10.12 4.21
CA HIS A 167 1.86 -11.18 4.60
C HIS A 167 2.13 -11.63 6.05
N LYS A 168 1.08 -11.58 6.86
CA LYS A 168 1.07 -12.09 8.24
C LYS A 168 0.01 -13.18 8.34
N GLU A 169 0.49 -14.38 8.68
CA GLU A 169 -0.34 -15.57 8.82
C GLU A 169 -1.51 -15.31 9.78
N ASP A 170 -2.69 -15.76 9.36
CA ASP A 170 -3.96 -15.69 10.09
C ASP A 170 -4.40 -14.27 10.47
N ARG A 171 -3.84 -13.25 9.81
CA ARG A 171 -4.12 -11.86 10.17
C ARG A 171 -4.44 -10.97 8.98
N MET A 172 -3.48 -10.72 8.09
CA MET A 172 -3.68 -9.80 6.98
C MET A 172 -2.63 -9.93 5.89
N ASP A 173 -3.05 -9.52 4.69
CA ASP A 173 -2.18 -9.11 3.61
C ASP A 173 -2.17 -7.58 3.50
N CYS A 174 -1.03 -7.00 3.16
CA CYS A 174 -0.91 -5.60 2.81
C CYS A 174 -0.09 -5.43 1.54
N PHE A 175 -0.62 -4.67 0.60
CA PHE A 175 0.05 -4.26 -0.62
C PHE A 175 0.23 -2.74 -0.57
N ILE A 176 1.49 -2.32 -0.58
CA ILE A 176 1.88 -0.91 -0.58
C ILE A 176 2.38 -0.60 -1.99
N HIS A 177 1.56 0.13 -2.73
CA HIS A 177 1.82 0.47 -4.11
C HIS A 177 2.51 1.83 -4.19
N TYR A 178 3.70 1.86 -4.77
CA TYR A 178 4.43 3.07 -5.07
C TYR A 178 4.27 3.36 -6.56
N PHE A 179 3.38 4.28 -6.91
CA PHE A 179 3.12 4.72 -8.27
C PHE A 179 4.09 5.83 -8.65
N TYR A 180 4.68 5.74 -9.84
CA TYR A 180 5.68 6.69 -10.33
C TYR A 180 5.61 6.87 -11.86
N GLU A 181 6.19 7.98 -12.34
CA GLU A 181 6.41 8.26 -13.76
C GLU A 181 7.54 7.39 -14.32
N GLU A 182 7.55 7.16 -15.63
CA GLU A 182 8.70 6.52 -16.28
C GLU A 182 10.01 7.32 -16.07
N GLY A 183 11.13 6.63 -15.88
CA GLY A 183 12.43 7.25 -15.61
C GLY A 183 12.65 7.64 -14.14
N LYS A 184 11.72 7.30 -13.24
CA LYS A 184 11.83 7.54 -11.78
C LYS A 184 12.13 6.27 -10.96
N GLU A 185 12.62 5.22 -11.60
CA GLU A 185 12.89 3.91 -10.99
C GLU A 185 13.85 4.00 -9.78
N GLU A 186 14.91 4.81 -9.89
CA GLU A 186 15.84 5.02 -8.78
C GLU A 186 15.18 5.80 -7.63
N LYS A 187 14.40 6.84 -7.96
CA LYS A 187 13.71 7.65 -6.95
C LYS A 187 12.68 6.82 -6.16
N VAL A 188 11.96 5.92 -6.82
CA VAL A 188 11.02 5.03 -6.13
C VAL A 188 11.75 4.02 -5.23
N ARG A 189 12.89 3.48 -5.66
CA ARG A 189 13.73 2.59 -4.84
C ARG A 189 14.19 3.27 -3.55
N GLU A 190 14.71 4.50 -3.66
CA GLU A 190 15.08 5.30 -2.49
C GLU A 190 13.86 5.58 -1.59
N THR A 191 12.71 5.87 -2.19
CA THR A 191 11.48 6.17 -1.45
C THR A 191 11.02 4.96 -0.65
N ILE A 192 11.05 3.76 -1.22
CA ILE A 192 10.76 2.51 -0.51
C ILE A 192 11.73 2.33 0.67
N ALA A 193 13.03 2.53 0.45
CA ALA A 193 14.03 2.43 1.51
C ALA A 193 13.78 3.41 2.67
N LYS A 194 13.39 4.66 2.36
CA LYS A 194 13.06 5.71 3.35
C LYS A 194 11.74 5.45 4.07
N THR A 195 10.79 4.78 3.43
CA THR A 195 9.43 4.58 3.94
C THR A 195 9.16 3.20 4.53
N ARG A 196 10.10 2.24 4.45
CA ARG A 196 9.93 0.87 4.98
C ARG A 196 9.48 0.77 6.44
N GLY A 197 9.75 1.78 7.27
CA GLY A 197 9.32 1.83 8.68
C GLY A 197 7.93 2.43 8.90
N MET A 198 7.26 2.91 7.86
CA MET A 198 5.97 3.61 7.96
C MET A 198 4.82 2.68 8.33
N PHE A 199 4.95 1.37 8.06
CA PHE A 199 3.91 0.37 8.25
C PHE A 199 4.50 -0.87 8.89
N ARG A 200 4.03 -1.21 10.09
CA ARG A 200 4.54 -2.36 10.86
C ARG A 200 3.42 -3.00 11.67
N LEU A 201 3.23 -4.30 11.54
CA LEU A 201 2.25 -5.04 12.36
C LEU A 201 2.76 -5.16 13.80
N ARG A 202 1.86 -5.15 14.79
CA ARG A 202 2.20 -5.35 16.20
C ARG A 202 1.79 -6.73 16.67
#